data_AF-A0A3D4PZJ5-F1
#
_entry.id   AF-A0A3D4PZJ5-F1
#
_cell.length_a   1.000
_cell.length_b   1.000
_cell.length_c   1.000
_cell.angle_alpha   90.00
_cell.angle_beta   90.00
_cell.angle_gamma   90.00
#
_symmetry.space_group_name_H-M   'P 1'
#
loop_
_entity.id
_entity.type
_entity.pdbx_description
1 polymer ?
#
loop_
_entity_poly.entity_id
_entity_poly.type
_entity_poly.pdbx_seq_one_letter_code
_entity_poly.pdbx_strand_id
1 'polypeptide(L)'
;MSHSTALARHSQPNLLPVVRRVIEQLDQLFVDHFGRTGKGLAEEVFKQWLQAGKTGPSGLRHYVYALGVQLEDPSVRKDFTERAERLLLHLQSGYVS
;
A
#
# COMPACT_ATOMS: atom_id res chain seq x y z
N MET A 1 -29.92 28.76 4.47
CA MET A 1 -30.28 27.37 4.13
C MET A 1 -29.03 26.54 4.30
N SER A 2 -28.92 25.82 5.42
CA SER A 2 -27.71 25.10 5.81
C SER A 2 -27.77 23.69 5.22
N HIS A 3 -26.85 23.35 4.32
CA HIS A 3 -26.66 21.98 3.88
C HIS A 3 -25.76 21.26 4.88
N SER A 4 -26.38 20.44 5.73
CA SER A 4 -25.68 19.48 6.59
C SER A 4 -24.98 18.44 5.71
N THR A 5 -23.65 18.47 5.69
CA THR A 5 -22.81 17.41 5.16
C THR A 5 -22.92 16.19 6.10
N ALA A 6 -23.56 15.13 5.60
CA ALA A 6 -23.58 13.85 6.27
C ALA A 6 -22.13 13.33 6.38
N LEU A 7 -21.61 13.28 7.61
CA LEU A 7 -20.39 12.56 7.96
C LEU A 7 -20.60 11.08 7.62
N ALA A 8 -20.15 10.67 6.44
CA ALA A 8 -19.99 9.27 6.11
C ALA A 8 -19.02 8.69 7.16
N ARG A 9 -19.55 7.85 8.05
CA ARG A 9 -18.74 7.05 8.96
C ARG A 9 -17.88 6.16 8.08
N HIS A 10 -16.62 6.51 7.92
CA HIS A 10 -15.64 5.69 7.22
C HIS A 10 -15.43 4.42 8.05
N SER A 11 -16.26 3.41 7.81
CA SER A 11 -15.98 2.03 8.20
C SER A 11 -14.63 1.71 7.54
N GLN A 12 -13.55 1.69 8.33
CA GLN A 12 -12.26 1.22 7.83
C GLN A 12 -12.52 -0.12 7.14
N PRO A 13 -12.17 -0.28 5.85
CA PRO A 13 -12.39 -1.55 5.19
C PRO A 13 -11.63 -2.60 5.99
N ASN A 14 -12.35 -3.64 6.44
CA ASN A 14 -11.78 -4.76 7.17
C ASN A 14 -10.87 -5.53 6.20
N LEU A 15 -9.60 -5.12 6.12
CA LEU A 15 -8.58 -5.83 5.38
C LEU A 15 -8.42 -7.22 5.97
N LEU A 16 -8.35 -8.23 5.08
CA LEU A 16 -7.99 -9.57 5.50
C LEU A 16 -6.62 -9.56 6.22
N PRO A 17 -6.41 -10.37 7.27
CA PRO A 17 -5.15 -10.38 8.03
C PRO A 17 -3.91 -10.57 7.15
N VAL A 18 -4.03 -11.37 6.09
CA VAL A 18 -2.96 -11.61 5.13
C VAL A 18 -2.64 -10.37 4.28
N VAL A 19 -3.66 -9.61 3.87
CA VAL A 19 -3.49 -8.34 3.13
C VAL A 19 -2.80 -7.32 4.03
N ARG A 20 -3.18 -7.25 5.30
CA ARG A 20 -2.52 -6.40 6.30
C ARG A 20 -1.02 -6.73 6.43
N ARG A 21 -0.67 -8.01 6.58
CA ARG A 21 0.74 -8.43 6.68
C ARG A 21 1.56 -8.09 5.43
N VAL A 22 0.95 -8.16 4.25
CA VAL A 22 1.62 -7.78 3.00
C VAL A 22 1.86 -6.28 2.96
N ILE A 23 0.89 -5.47 3.36
CA ILE A 23 1.05 -4.01 3.44
C ILE A 23 2.16 -3.65 4.41
N GLU A 24 2.20 -4.26 5.60
CA GLU A 24 3.27 -4.04 6.58
C GLU A 24 4.66 -4.38 5.99
N GLN A 25 4.78 -5.44 5.20
CA GLN A 25 6.03 -5.80 4.51
C GLN A 25 6.40 -4.81 3.40
N LEU A 26 5.42 -4.34 2.63
CA LEU A 26 5.63 -3.33 1.59
C LEU A 26 6.03 -1.98 2.18
N ASP A 27 5.44 -1.59 3.30
CA ASP A 27 5.77 -0.36 4.02
C ASP A 27 7.18 -0.42 4.58
N GLN A 28 7.55 -1.57 5.18
CA GLN A 28 8.92 -1.76 5.66
C GLN A 28 9.93 -1.73 4.50
N LEU A 29 9.64 -2.43 3.40
CA LEU A 29 10.47 -2.40 2.20
C LEU A 29 10.64 -0.98 1.66
N PHE A 30 9.56 -0.19 1.65
CA PHE A 30 9.59 1.20 1.24
C PHE A 30 10.46 2.05 2.18
N VAL A 31 10.31 1.89 3.50
CA VAL A 31 11.12 2.59 4.50
C VAL A 31 12.61 2.24 4.38
N ASP A 32 12.94 1.00 4.02
CA ASP A 32 14.33 0.58 3.80
C ASP A 32 14.98 1.30 2.60
N HIS A 33 14.18 1.64 1.58
CA HIS A 33 14.65 2.35 0.37
C HIS A 33 14.60 3.88 0.52
N PHE A 34 13.57 4.41 1.18
CA PHE A 34 13.37 5.85 1.37
C PHE A 34 14.13 6.40 2.59
N GLY A 35 14.37 5.56 3.60
CA GLY A 35 14.91 5.94 4.90
C GLY A 35 13.82 6.16 5.96
N ARG A 36 14.25 6.43 7.21
CA ARG A 36 13.37 6.47 8.40
C ARG A 36 12.21 7.46 8.32
N THR A 37 12.33 8.51 7.51
CA THR A 37 11.27 9.50 7.27
C THR A 37 10.15 8.97 6.38
N GLY A 38 10.38 7.86 5.65
CA GLY A 38 9.41 7.26 4.73
C GLY A 38 8.16 6.71 5.41
N LYS A 39 8.19 6.47 6.74
CA LYS A 39 7.05 5.91 7.46
C LYS A 39 5.80 6.79 7.37
N GLY A 40 5.95 8.10 7.56
CA GLY A 40 4.81 9.03 7.46
C GLY A 40 4.25 9.07 6.04
N LEU A 41 5.11 8.95 5.03
CA LEU A 41 4.69 8.96 3.64
C LEU A 41 3.95 7.68 3.25
N ALA A 42 4.43 6.52 3.72
CA ALA A 42 3.73 5.24 3.56
C ALA A 42 2.35 5.27 4.20
N GLU A 43 2.22 5.83 5.41
CA GLU A 43 0.92 5.99 6.09
C GLU A 43 -0.07 6.86 5.28
N GLU A 44 0.40 7.95 4.66
CA GLU A 44 -0.45 8.79 3.81
C GLU A 44 -0.86 8.08 2.51
N VAL A 45 0.08 7.39 1.85
CA VAL A 45 -0.21 6.57 0.66
C VAL A 45 -1.21 5.47 1.00
N PHE A 46 -1.08 4.82 2.15
CA PHE A 46 -2.01 3.80 2.64
C PHE A 46 -3.42 4.36 2.86
N LYS A 47 -3.55 5.53 3.50
CA LYS A 47 -4.85 6.19 3.69
C LYS A 47 -5.53 6.49 2.36
N GLN A 48 -4.80 7.04 1.40
CA GLN A 48 -5.33 7.32 0.06
C GLN A 48 -5.75 6.04 -0.67
N TRP A 49 -4.94 4.99 -0.56
CA TRP A 49 -5.24 3.69 -1.15
C TRP A 49 -6.51 3.05 -0.55
N LEU A 50 -6.69 3.12 0.78
CA LEU A 50 -7.91 2.65 1.44
C LEU A 50 -9.15 3.42 0.98
N GLN A 51 -9.04 4.75 0.85
CA GLN A 51 -10.13 5.59 0.38
C GLN A 51 -10.54 5.28 -1.06
N ALA A 52 -9.59 4.85 -1.90
CA ALA A 52 -9.89 4.42 -3.27
C ALA A 52 -10.69 3.10 -3.33
N GLY A 53 -10.78 2.35 -2.22
CA GLY A 53 -11.64 1.16 -2.08
C GLY A 53 -11.22 -0.07 -2.88
N LYS A 54 -10.11 0.00 -3.63
CA LYS A 54 -9.60 -1.12 -4.44
C LYS A 54 -8.57 -1.90 -3.65
N THR A 55 -9.01 -2.80 -2.75
CA THR A 55 -8.12 -3.56 -1.85
C THR A 55 -7.84 -5.00 -2.28
N GLY A 56 -8.22 -5.39 -3.51
CA GLY A 56 -7.93 -6.71 -4.08
C GLY A 56 -6.50 -6.85 -4.62
N PRO A 57 -6.16 -7.94 -5.33
CA PRO A 57 -4.81 -8.17 -5.88
C PRO A 57 -4.33 -7.07 -6.83
N SER A 58 -5.21 -6.57 -7.70
CA SER A 58 -4.94 -5.39 -8.54
C SER A 58 -4.76 -4.12 -7.70
N GLY A 59 -5.46 -4.04 -6.57
CA GLY A 59 -5.31 -3.01 -5.55
C GLY A 59 -3.91 -2.93 -4.97
N LEU A 60 -3.34 -4.07 -4.58
CA LEU A 60 -1.99 -4.15 -4.04
C LEU A 60 -0.92 -3.71 -5.05
N ARG A 61 -1.10 -3.99 -6.34
CA ARG A 61 -0.20 -3.46 -7.37
C ARG A 61 -0.25 -1.93 -7.47
N HIS A 62 -1.44 -1.34 -7.38
CA HIS A 62 -1.56 0.12 -7.32
C HIS A 62 -0.90 0.70 -6.07
N TYR A 63 -0.98 -0.01 -4.95
CA TYR A 63 -0.29 0.40 -3.72
C TYR A 63 1.23 0.44 -3.90
N VAL A 64 1.81 -0.63 -4.46
CA VAL A 64 3.24 -0.68 -4.81
C VAL A 64 3.62 0.46 -5.75
N TYR A 65 2.84 0.69 -6.79
CA TYR A 65 3.09 1.81 -7.70
C TYR A 65 3.07 3.17 -6.98
N ALA A 66 2.08 3.40 -6.12
CA ALA A 66 1.94 4.67 -5.39
C ALA A 66 3.10 4.93 -4.42
N LEU A 67 3.60 3.89 -3.75
CA LEU A 67 4.83 3.96 -2.94
C LEU A 67 6.05 4.22 -3.83
N GLY A 68 6.18 3.51 -4.96
CA GLY A 68 7.29 3.68 -5.89
C GLY A 68 7.41 5.09 -6.47
N VAL A 69 6.28 5.76 -6.75
CA VAL A 69 6.27 7.16 -7.21
C VAL A 69 6.92 8.12 -6.21
N GLN A 70 6.89 7.80 -4.91
CA GLN A 70 7.54 8.60 -3.88
C GLN A 70 9.07 8.49 -3.90
N LEU A 71 9.63 7.46 -4.52
CA LEU A 71 11.08 7.27 -4.63
C LEU A 71 11.60 8.09 -5.80
N GLU A 72 12.37 9.13 -5.52
CA GLU A 72 12.90 10.06 -6.54
C GLU A 72 13.92 9.39 -7.47
N ASP A 73 14.82 8.56 -6.91
CA ASP A 73 15.84 7.85 -7.68
C ASP A 73 15.22 6.70 -8.49
N PRO A 74 15.32 6.72 -9.84
CA PRO A 74 14.77 5.67 -10.70
C PRO A 74 15.34 4.27 -10.42
N SER A 75 16.60 4.17 -10.00
CA SER A 75 17.28 2.91 -9.69
C SER A 75 16.73 2.30 -8.41
N VAL A 76 16.55 3.13 -7.39
CA VAL A 76 15.93 2.74 -6.10
C VAL A 76 14.48 2.35 -6.30
N ARG A 77 13.73 3.13 -7.11
CA ARG A 77 12.34 2.82 -7.49
C ARG A 77 12.22 1.46 -8.18
N LYS A 78 13.14 1.17 -9.10
CA LYS A 78 13.17 -0.11 -9.81
C LYS A 78 13.42 -1.28 -8.85
N ASP A 79 14.45 -1.20 -8.00
CA ASP A 79 14.77 -2.25 -7.01
C ASP A 79 13.60 -2.47 -6.04
N PHE A 80 13.00 -1.39 -5.54
CA PHE A 80 11.79 -1.46 -4.72
C PHE A 80 10.65 -2.19 -5.44
N THR A 81 10.38 -1.83 -6.69
CA THR A 81 9.26 -2.39 -7.47
C THR A 81 9.47 -3.88 -7.73
N GLU A 82 10.67 -4.29 -8.15
CA GLU A 82 11.00 -5.71 -8.39
C GLU A 82 10.86 -6.56 -7.12
N ARG A 83 11.31 -6.05 -5.97
CA ARG A 83 11.18 -6.74 -4.67
C ARG A 83 9.73 -6.79 -4.21
N ALA A 84 8.98 -5.71 -4.37
CA ALA A 84 7.57 -5.65 -4.03
C ALA A 84 6.73 -6.61 -4.88
N GLU A 85 7.01 -6.71 -6.19
CA GLU A 85 6.36 -7.67 -7.07
C GLU A 85 6.63 -9.12 -6.64
N ARG A 86 7.86 -9.45 -6.23
CA ARG A 86 8.16 -10.77 -5.65
C ARG A 86 7.32 -11.03 -4.41
N LEU A 87 7.19 -10.07 -3.49
CA LEU A 87 6.33 -10.24 -2.30
C LEU A 87 4.87 -10.53 -2.68
N LEU A 88 4.34 -9.83 -3.69
CA LEU A 88 2.98 -10.04 -4.19
C LEU A 88 2.80 -11.41 -4.88
N LEU A 89 3.82 -11.90 -5.59
CA LEU A 89 3.78 -13.23 -6.20
C LEU A 89 3.79 -14.36 -5.15
N HIS A 90 4.60 -14.21 -4.09
CA HIS A 90 4.61 -15.18 -2.99
C HIS A 90 3.25 -15.24 -2.27
N LEU A 91 2.57 -14.10 -2.12
CA LEU A 91 1.21 -14.07 -1.60
C LEU A 91 0.28 -14.93 -2.46
N GLN A 92 0.32 -14.78 -3.79
CA GLN A 92 -0.53 -15.55 -4.70
C GLN A 92 -0.21 -17.05 -4.69
N SER A 93 1.06 -17.43 -4.53
CA SER A 93 1.47 -18.83 -4.46
C SER A 93 1.15 -19.49 -3.11
N GLY A 94 1.11 -18.74 -2.01
CA GLY A 94 0.82 -19.24 -0.66
C GLY A 94 -0.67 -19.49 -0.36
N TYR A 95 -1.57 -19.19 -1.30
CA TYR A 95 -2.99 -19.54 -1.24
C TYR A 95 -3.30 -20.97 -1.73
N VAL A 96 -2.29 -21.72 -2.16
CA VAL A 96 -2.40 -23.14 -2.55
C VAL A 96 -1.88 -24.02 -1.42
N SER A 97 -2.69 -24.23 -0.38
CA SER A 97 -2.59 -25.35 0.56
C SER A 97 -3.94 -25.59 1.20
#